data_AF-A0A9W5Y439-F1
#
_entry.id   AF-A0A9W5Y439-F1
#
_cell.length_a   1.000
_cell.length_b   1.000
_cell.length_c   1.000
_cell.angle_alpha   90.00
_cell.angle_beta   90.00
_cell.angle_gamma   90.00
#
_symmetry.space_group_name_H-M   'P 1'
#
loop_
_entity.id
_entity.type
_entity.pdbx_description
1 polymer ?
#
loop_
_entity_poly.entity_id
_entity_poly.type
_entity_poly.pdbx_seq_one_letter_code
_entity_poly.pdbx_strand_id
1 'polypeptide(L)'
;MIQQPKYATLQKVRNDIRTYGITPRIPGGFIKPEDLVKFAEVAKKYNGAIKITSGQRIAILGIKAEDVEKAWQELGMEPGVVSAYSVKNVELCPASFCKRAKQNSLKLGMKIEKRFYAAAAPNRTKIAVVGCRNSCTSAYSKDIAVVGDKEGYIVTAGGSSGFYPKLPHIIAEKLSDDEAYNMVEAIYEFYNKEAEFGEKLGDFIERISIESFKNGVEQIYNK
;
A
#
# COMPACT_ATOMS: atom_id res chain seq x y z
N MET A 1 13.64 7.41 -30.21
CA MET A 1 13.60 7.34 -28.73
C MET A 1 12.71 6.17 -28.34
N ILE A 2 13.21 5.22 -27.55
CA ILE A 2 12.36 4.12 -27.05
C ILE A 2 11.33 4.72 -26.09
N GLN A 3 10.05 4.58 -26.43
CA GLN A 3 8.95 5.03 -25.58
C GLN A 3 9.00 4.28 -24.25
N GLN A 4 8.79 5.00 -23.13
CA GLN A 4 8.79 4.36 -21.82
C GLN A 4 7.64 3.34 -21.75
N PRO A 5 7.92 2.07 -21.43
CA PRO A 5 6.88 1.06 -21.28
C PRO A 5 5.90 1.43 -20.17
N LYS A 6 4.61 1.17 -20.40
CA LYS A 6 3.54 1.45 -19.43
C LYS A 6 3.69 0.54 -18.19
N TYR A 7 3.34 1.09 -17.02
CA TYR A 7 3.34 0.39 -15.73
C TYR A 7 4.66 -0.31 -15.38
N ALA A 8 5.77 0.27 -15.81
CA ALA A 8 7.10 -0.28 -15.60
C ALA A 8 8.03 0.76 -14.96
N THR A 9 8.82 0.33 -13.98
CA THR A 9 9.77 1.18 -13.27
C THR A 9 11.13 1.06 -13.93
N LEU A 10 11.68 2.16 -14.44
CA LEU A 10 13.06 2.19 -14.97
C LEU A 10 14.05 1.85 -13.86
N GLN A 11 14.98 0.91 -14.11
CA GLN A 11 15.95 0.44 -13.11
C GLN A 11 17.37 0.88 -13.40
N LYS A 12 17.91 0.45 -14.55
CA LYS A 12 19.28 0.77 -14.97
C LYS A 12 19.29 1.20 -16.42
N VAL A 13 20.16 2.16 -16.71
CA VAL A 13 20.58 2.55 -18.05
C VAL A 13 22.08 2.29 -18.12
N ARG A 14 22.53 1.30 -18.91
CA ARG A 14 23.94 1.00 -19.11
C ARG A 14 24.20 0.73 -20.58
N ASN A 15 25.14 1.46 -21.19
CA ASN A 15 25.45 1.37 -22.62
C ASN A 15 24.18 1.48 -23.49
N ASP A 16 23.33 2.46 -23.19
CA ASP A 16 22.01 2.69 -23.80
C ASP A 16 20.96 1.57 -23.63
N ILE A 17 21.30 0.46 -22.96
CA ILE A 17 20.35 -0.59 -22.62
C ILE A 17 19.58 -0.16 -21.38
N ARG A 18 18.26 -0.01 -21.54
CA ARG A 18 17.31 0.29 -20.47
C ARG A 18 16.64 -0.99 -19.99
N THR A 19 16.66 -1.19 -18.67
CA THR A 19 15.97 -2.30 -18.02
C THR A 19 14.87 -1.80 -17.09
N TYR A 20 13.82 -2.58 -16.97
CA TYR A 20 12.60 -2.22 -16.29
C TYR A 20 12.19 -3.31 -15.29
N GLY A 21 11.54 -2.87 -14.22
CA GLY A 21 10.85 -3.74 -13.28
C GLY A 21 9.33 -3.61 -13.44
N ILE A 22 8.64 -4.73 -13.42
CA ILE A 22 7.18 -4.80 -13.35
C ILE A 22 6.77 -5.35 -11.99
N THR A 23 5.67 -4.86 -11.43
CA THR A 23 5.18 -5.26 -10.10
C THR A 23 3.66 -5.40 -10.16
N PRO A 24 3.14 -6.61 -10.40
CA PRO A 24 1.71 -6.85 -10.40
C PRO A 24 1.05 -6.61 -9.04
N ARG A 25 -0.25 -6.38 -9.07
CA ARG A 25 -1.11 -6.26 -7.90
C ARG A 25 -1.21 -7.63 -7.22
N ILE A 26 -0.97 -7.66 -5.91
CA ILE A 26 -1.20 -8.82 -5.05
C ILE A 26 -2.02 -8.33 -3.85
N PRO A 27 -3.36 -8.49 -3.87
CA PRO A 27 -4.24 -7.99 -2.82
C PRO A 27 -3.87 -8.55 -1.44
N GLY A 28 -3.52 -7.65 -0.51
CA GLY A 28 -3.12 -8.01 0.86
C GLY A 28 -1.94 -8.97 0.98
N GLY A 29 -1.16 -9.18 -0.09
CA GLY A 29 -0.09 -10.16 -0.12
C GLY A 29 -0.54 -11.62 -0.28
N PHE A 30 -1.82 -11.88 -0.56
CA PHE A 30 -2.33 -13.22 -0.83
C PHE A 30 -2.26 -13.52 -2.32
N ILE A 31 -1.54 -14.59 -2.68
CA ILE A 31 -1.34 -15.05 -4.07
C ILE A 31 -1.79 -16.49 -4.22
N LYS A 32 -2.40 -16.82 -5.37
CA LYS A 32 -2.75 -18.20 -5.71
C LYS A 32 -1.49 -18.97 -6.17
N PRO A 33 -1.40 -20.28 -5.91
CA PRO A 33 -0.26 -21.08 -6.37
C PRO A 33 0.00 -20.98 -7.87
N GLU A 34 -1.06 -20.97 -8.69
CA GLU A 34 -0.95 -20.93 -10.15
C GLU A 34 -0.36 -19.59 -10.63
N ASP A 35 -0.75 -18.49 -9.99
CA ASP A 35 -0.20 -17.17 -10.31
C ASP A 35 1.27 -17.08 -9.87
N LEU A 36 1.66 -17.71 -8.75
CA LEU A 36 3.05 -17.78 -8.33
C LEU A 36 3.93 -18.57 -9.33
N VAL A 37 3.40 -19.63 -9.92
CA VAL A 37 4.07 -20.37 -11.01
C VAL A 37 4.24 -19.46 -12.24
N LYS A 38 3.22 -18.71 -12.64
CA LYS A 38 3.32 -17.75 -13.76
C LYS A 38 4.43 -16.71 -13.53
N PHE A 39 4.57 -16.19 -12.31
CA PHE A 39 5.69 -15.28 -11.99
C PHE A 39 7.05 -15.91 -12.29
N ALA A 40 7.23 -17.19 -11.94
CA ALA A 40 8.48 -17.92 -12.19
C ALA A 40 8.71 -18.16 -13.69
N GLU A 41 7.67 -18.54 -14.44
CA GLU A 41 7.74 -18.77 -15.88
C GLU A 41 8.07 -17.49 -16.65
N VAL A 42 7.37 -16.39 -16.37
CA VAL A 42 7.61 -15.09 -17.00
C VAL A 42 9.01 -14.58 -16.65
N ALA A 43 9.42 -14.65 -15.39
CA ALA A 43 10.76 -14.23 -14.99
C ALA A 43 11.84 -15.03 -15.72
N LYS A 44 11.70 -16.36 -15.82
CA LYS A 44 12.63 -17.22 -16.56
C LYS A 44 12.69 -16.87 -18.05
N LYS A 45 11.54 -16.67 -18.69
CA LYS A 45 11.43 -16.35 -20.13
C LYS A 45 12.16 -15.04 -20.50
N TYR A 46 12.00 -14.02 -19.66
CA TYR A 46 12.57 -12.69 -19.91
C TYR A 46 13.92 -12.46 -19.19
N ASN A 47 14.55 -13.52 -18.69
CA ASN A 47 15.80 -13.46 -17.92
C ASN A 47 15.75 -12.43 -16.78
N GLY A 48 14.59 -12.31 -16.14
CA GLY A 48 14.31 -11.37 -15.07
C GLY A 48 14.57 -11.95 -13.68
N ALA A 49 14.98 -11.09 -12.75
CA ALA A 49 15.14 -11.47 -11.35
C ALA A 49 13.84 -11.26 -10.57
N ILE A 50 13.46 -12.24 -9.74
CA ILE A 50 12.30 -12.13 -8.85
C ILE A 50 12.72 -11.46 -7.53
N LYS A 51 11.97 -10.44 -7.12
CA LYS A 51 12.14 -9.77 -5.82
C LYS A 51 10.83 -9.75 -5.05
N ILE A 52 10.83 -10.35 -3.86
CA ILE A 52 9.79 -10.11 -2.84
C ILE A 52 10.03 -8.73 -2.25
N THR A 53 9.04 -7.85 -2.31
CA THR A 53 9.12 -6.45 -1.87
C THR A 53 8.63 -6.29 -0.43
N SER A 54 9.03 -5.20 0.23
CA SER A 54 8.53 -4.86 1.57
C SER A 54 7.04 -4.53 1.61
N GLY A 55 6.41 -4.29 0.45
CA GLY A 55 4.99 -3.99 0.34
C GLY A 55 4.10 -5.22 0.12
N GLN A 56 4.60 -6.43 0.47
CA GLN A 56 3.94 -7.72 0.25
C GLN A 56 3.60 -8.02 -1.22
N ARG A 57 4.56 -7.74 -2.11
CA ARG A 57 4.43 -8.02 -3.55
C ARG A 57 5.61 -8.76 -4.12
N ILE A 58 5.43 -9.27 -5.32
CA ILE A 58 6.47 -9.88 -6.14
C ILE A 58 6.72 -8.96 -7.33
N ALA A 59 7.98 -8.62 -7.58
CA ALA A 59 8.41 -7.85 -8.73
C ALA A 59 9.33 -8.69 -9.62
N ILE A 60 9.20 -8.54 -10.94
CA ILE A 60 10.13 -9.10 -11.92
C ILE A 60 10.99 -7.95 -12.44
N LEU A 61 12.30 -8.08 -12.26
CA LEU A 61 13.28 -7.01 -12.48
C LEU A 61 14.18 -7.36 -13.67
N GLY A 62 14.76 -6.35 -14.33
CA GLY A 62 15.75 -6.55 -15.39
C GLY A 62 15.18 -6.83 -16.78
N ILE A 63 13.88 -6.63 -16.98
CA ILE A 63 13.22 -6.86 -18.27
C ILE A 63 13.64 -5.77 -19.27
N LYS A 64 13.97 -6.16 -20.50
CA LYS A 64 14.30 -5.20 -21.57
C LYS A 64 13.07 -4.40 -21.99
N ALA A 65 13.28 -3.17 -22.46
CA ALA A 65 12.20 -2.24 -22.80
C ALA A 65 11.17 -2.85 -23.75
N GLU A 66 11.64 -3.51 -24.81
CA GLU A 66 10.86 -4.14 -25.87
C GLU A 66 10.04 -5.35 -25.43
N ASP A 67 10.37 -5.94 -24.28
CA ASP A 67 9.75 -7.15 -23.77
C ASP A 67 8.71 -6.88 -22.67
N VAL A 68 8.69 -5.66 -22.12
CA VAL A 68 7.82 -5.31 -20.98
C VAL A 68 6.34 -5.55 -21.29
N GLU A 69 5.87 -5.15 -22.47
CA GLU A 69 4.46 -5.30 -22.85
C GLU A 69 4.06 -6.78 -22.94
N LYS A 70 4.91 -7.61 -23.55
CA LYS A 70 4.70 -9.05 -23.65
C LYS A 70 4.71 -9.73 -22.27
N ALA A 71 5.64 -9.32 -21.40
CA ALA A 71 5.69 -9.81 -20.02
C ALA A 71 4.40 -9.49 -19.24
N TRP A 72 3.84 -8.28 -19.41
CA TRP A 72 2.53 -7.93 -18.83
C TRP A 72 1.38 -8.76 -19.38
N GLN A 73 1.32 -8.94 -20.71
CA GLN A 73 0.30 -9.75 -21.37
C GLN A 73 0.32 -11.20 -20.88
N GLU A 74 1.50 -11.79 -20.73
CA GLU A 74 1.66 -13.17 -20.24
C GLU A 74 1.33 -13.33 -18.76
N LEU A 75 1.63 -12.33 -17.92
CA LEU A 75 1.18 -12.34 -16.54
C LEU A 75 -0.34 -12.28 -16.44
N GLY A 76 -0.99 -11.47 -17.29
CA GLY A 76 -2.44 -11.29 -17.27
C GLY A 76 -2.96 -10.68 -15.95
N MET A 77 -2.12 -9.89 -15.28
CA MET A 77 -2.41 -9.29 -13.98
C MET A 77 -2.43 -7.76 -14.06
N GLU A 78 -3.17 -7.13 -13.16
CA GLU A 78 -3.20 -5.67 -13.03
C GLU A 78 -1.90 -5.13 -12.40
N PRO A 79 -1.49 -3.89 -12.70
CA PRO A 79 -0.30 -3.29 -12.10
C PRO A 79 -0.52 -2.86 -10.65
N GLY A 80 0.40 -3.21 -9.76
CA GLY A 80 0.34 -2.80 -8.35
C GLY A 80 0.68 -1.33 -8.11
N VAL A 81 1.17 -0.60 -9.11
CA VAL A 81 1.38 0.86 -9.06
C VAL A 81 0.91 1.46 -10.37
N VAL A 82 -0.18 2.24 -10.30
CA VAL A 82 -0.76 2.90 -11.48
C VAL A 82 -0.23 4.33 -11.63
N SER A 83 -0.12 5.08 -10.53
CA SER A 83 0.33 6.49 -10.52
C SER A 83 1.34 6.73 -9.41
N ALA A 84 2.25 7.71 -9.58
CA ALA A 84 3.16 8.16 -8.54
C ALA A 84 2.43 8.72 -7.29
N TYR A 85 1.30 9.40 -7.51
CA TYR A 85 0.47 10.10 -6.53
C TYR A 85 -0.80 9.30 -6.25
N SER A 86 -0.63 8.17 -5.56
CA SER A 86 -1.71 7.25 -5.25
C SER A 86 -1.39 6.43 -4.00
N VAL A 87 -2.42 5.81 -3.44
CA VAL A 87 -2.27 4.71 -2.52
C VAL A 87 -1.51 3.59 -3.23
N LYS A 88 -0.34 3.28 -2.70
CA LYS A 88 0.53 2.24 -3.24
C LYS A 88 -0.02 0.89 -2.88
N ASN A 89 -0.08 0.58 -1.60
CA ASN A 89 -0.45 -0.74 -1.13
C ASN A 89 -1.27 -0.68 0.15
N VAL A 90 -2.10 -1.70 0.30
CA VAL A 90 -2.77 -2.06 1.54
C VAL A 90 -2.16 -3.39 1.99
N GLU A 91 -1.38 -3.35 3.06
CA GLU A 91 -0.64 -4.50 3.58
C GLU A 91 -1.42 -5.19 4.70
N LEU A 92 -1.60 -6.50 4.60
CA LEU A 92 -2.32 -7.31 5.59
C LEU A 92 -1.37 -8.28 6.29
N CYS A 93 -1.50 -8.46 7.60
CA CYS A 93 -0.84 -9.60 8.25
C CYS A 93 -1.51 -10.92 7.82
N PRO A 94 -1.02 -12.10 8.27
CA PRO A 94 -1.72 -13.37 8.03
C PRO A 94 -3.16 -13.42 8.58
N ALA A 95 -3.60 -12.39 9.30
CA ALA A 95 -4.98 -12.17 9.71
C ALA A 95 -5.57 -13.39 10.43
N SER A 96 -6.69 -13.93 9.93
CA SER A 96 -7.41 -15.06 10.52
C SER A 96 -6.63 -16.37 10.56
N PHE A 97 -5.55 -16.51 9.78
CA PHE A 97 -4.66 -17.67 9.85
C PHE A 97 -3.70 -17.63 11.05
N CYS A 98 -3.67 -16.55 11.82
CA CYS A 98 -2.75 -16.37 12.94
C CYS A 98 -3.47 -16.52 14.30
N LYS A 99 -2.99 -17.45 15.14
CA LYS A 99 -3.50 -17.64 16.52
C LYS A 99 -3.38 -16.40 17.44
N ARG A 100 -2.59 -15.40 17.05
CA ARG A 100 -2.41 -14.16 17.84
C ARG A 100 -3.41 -13.07 17.48
N ALA A 101 -4.14 -13.22 16.39
CA ALA A 101 -5.12 -12.23 15.95
C ALA A 101 -6.14 -11.98 17.07
N LYS A 102 -6.41 -10.70 17.32
CA LYS A 102 -7.43 -10.22 18.25
C LYS A 102 -8.70 -9.83 17.52
N GLN A 103 -8.55 -9.36 16.29
CA GLN A 103 -9.65 -9.00 15.40
C GLN A 103 -9.49 -9.68 14.03
N ASN A 104 -10.61 -9.90 13.34
CA ASN A 104 -10.61 -10.49 12.00
C ASN A 104 -10.22 -9.46 10.93
N SER A 105 -8.93 -9.14 10.86
CA SER A 105 -8.40 -8.14 9.92
C SER A 105 -8.49 -8.52 8.44
N LEU A 106 -8.85 -9.76 8.08
CA LEU A 106 -8.85 -10.20 6.67
C LEU A 106 -9.99 -9.56 5.90
N LYS A 107 -11.22 -9.66 6.42
CA LYS A 107 -12.42 -9.11 5.75
C LYS A 107 -12.31 -7.59 5.61
N LEU A 108 -12.00 -6.91 6.71
CA LEU A 108 -11.78 -5.46 6.72
C LEU A 108 -10.62 -5.05 5.81
N GLY A 109 -9.49 -5.76 5.89
CA GLY A 109 -8.31 -5.46 5.09
C GLY A 109 -8.55 -5.61 3.59
N MET A 110 -9.29 -6.62 3.16
CA MET A 110 -9.67 -6.80 1.75
C MET A 110 -10.69 -5.75 1.29
N LYS A 111 -11.62 -5.33 2.16
CA LYS A 111 -12.54 -4.21 1.88
C LYS A 111 -11.75 -2.92 1.62
N ILE A 112 -10.79 -2.61 2.48
CA ILE A 112 -9.88 -1.45 2.35
C ILE A 112 -8.99 -1.60 1.09
N GLU A 113 -8.39 -2.77 0.84
CA GLU A 113 -7.56 -3.00 -0.35
C GLU A 113 -8.33 -2.72 -1.64
N LYS A 114 -9.56 -3.24 -1.76
CA LYS A 114 -10.40 -3.02 -2.94
C LYS A 114 -10.77 -1.55 -3.13
N ARG A 115 -11.09 -0.85 -2.04
CA ARG A 115 -11.51 0.57 -2.06
C ARG A 115 -10.38 1.53 -2.42
N PHE A 116 -9.17 1.25 -1.94
CA PHE A 116 -8.03 2.14 -2.09
C PHE A 116 -7.04 1.72 -3.18
N TYR A 117 -7.27 0.59 -3.86
CA TYR A 117 -6.43 0.19 -4.98
C TYR A 117 -6.36 1.31 -6.03
N ALA A 118 -5.15 1.80 -6.26
CA ALA A 118 -4.84 2.90 -7.18
C ALA A 118 -5.60 4.22 -6.92
N ALA A 119 -6.20 4.39 -5.74
CA ALA A 119 -6.86 5.63 -5.34
C ALA A 119 -5.87 6.79 -5.35
N ALA A 120 -6.25 7.93 -5.91
CA ALA A 120 -5.40 9.12 -5.97
C ALA A 120 -5.06 9.61 -4.55
N ALA A 121 -3.89 10.21 -4.39
CA ALA A 121 -3.50 10.79 -3.11
C ALA A 121 -2.49 11.92 -3.36
N PRO A 122 -2.41 12.94 -2.48
CA PRO A 122 -1.45 14.04 -2.60
C PRO A 122 0.01 13.59 -2.78
N ASN A 123 0.40 12.48 -2.16
CA ASN A 123 1.68 11.79 -2.37
C ASN A 123 1.46 10.27 -2.30
N ARG A 124 2.52 9.47 -2.46
CA ARG A 124 2.48 8.03 -2.19
C ARG A 124 1.94 7.78 -0.78
N THR A 125 0.92 6.94 -0.67
CA THR A 125 0.30 6.59 0.61
C THR A 125 0.30 5.08 0.77
N LYS A 126 0.58 4.59 1.97
CA LYS A 126 0.54 3.16 2.31
C LYS A 126 -0.44 2.95 3.45
N ILE A 127 -1.21 1.87 3.35
CA ILE A 127 -2.15 1.48 4.38
C ILE A 127 -1.74 0.10 4.91
N ALA A 128 -1.92 -0.15 6.20
CA ALA A 128 -1.80 -1.49 6.77
C ALA A 128 -3.04 -1.86 7.58
N VAL A 129 -3.42 -3.13 7.53
CA VAL A 129 -4.52 -3.69 8.33
C VAL A 129 -4.02 -4.97 8.99
N VAL A 130 -3.88 -4.95 10.31
CA VAL A 130 -3.32 -6.06 11.09
C VAL A 130 -4.26 -6.48 12.21
N GLY A 131 -4.33 -7.78 12.48
CA GLY A 131 -5.23 -8.31 13.49
C GLY A 131 -4.76 -8.15 14.95
N CYS A 132 -3.53 -7.68 15.20
CA CYS A 132 -3.03 -7.47 16.56
C CYS A 132 -1.88 -6.44 16.59
N ARG A 133 -1.57 -5.92 17.79
CA ARG A 133 -0.45 -5.00 18.06
C ARG A 133 0.95 -5.53 17.70
N ASN A 134 1.11 -6.82 17.37
CA ASN A 134 2.40 -7.35 16.86
C ASN A 134 2.83 -6.73 15.53
N SER A 135 1.90 -6.17 14.76
CA SER A 135 2.21 -5.31 13.62
C SER A 135 3.18 -5.96 12.60
N CYS A 136 2.90 -7.19 12.15
CA CYS A 136 3.81 -7.95 11.28
C CYS A 136 4.14 -7.28 9.93
N THR A 137 3.32 -6.33 9.49
CA THR A 137 3.52 -5.54 8.26
C THR A 137 4.19 -4.19 8.53
N SER A 138 4.74 -4.00 9.73
CA SER A 138 5.18 -2.69 10.23
C SER A 138 4.08 -1.65 10.11
N ALA A 139 2.87 -1.99 10.59
CA ALA A 139 1.67 -1.17 10.48
C ALA A 139 1.88 0.27 10.97
N TYR A 140 2.56 0.45 12.10
CA TYR A 140 2.86 1.79 12.64
C TYR A 140 3.80 2.62 11.75
N SER A 141 4.47 2.04 10.76
CA SER A 141 5.30 2.78 9.79
C SER A 141 4.55 3.26 8.54
N LYS A 142 3.26 2.96 8.44
CA LYS A 142 2.44 3.32 7.28
C LYS A 142 1.73 4.64 7.52
N ASP A 143 1.39 5.30 6.41
CA ASP A 143 0.65 6.55 6.44
C ASP A 143 -0.67 6.39 7.20
N ILE A 144 -1.39 5.29 6.97
CA ILE A 144 -2.60 4.92 7.72
C ILE A 144 -2.48 3.47 8.18
N ALA A 145 -2.90 3.16 9.40
CA ALA A 145 -2.96 1.78 9.86
C ALA A 145 -4.19 1.48 10.70
N VAL A 146 -4.73 0.28 10.51
CA VAL A 146 -5.78 -0.33 11.32
C VAL A 146 -5.17 -1.50 12.08
N VAL A 147 -5.14 -1.40 13.40
CA VAL A 147 -4.47 -2.35 14.29
C VAL A 147 -5.49 -2.97 15.24
N GLY A 148 -5.69 -4.28 15.12
CA GLY A 148 -6.57 -5.02 16.02
C GLY A 148 -6.06 -5.03 17.45
N ASP A 149 -6.99 -4.93 18.39
CA ASP A 149 -6.77 -5.03 19.82
C ASP A 149 -7.92 -5.79 20.49
N LYS A 150 -7.84 -6.02 21.80
CA LYS A 150 -8.86 -6.77 22.55
C LYS A 150 -10.25 -6.12 22.49
N GLU A 151 -10.33 -4.80 22.53
CA GLU A 151 -11.58 -4.03 22.61
C GLU A 151 -12.08 -3.53 21.25
N GLY A 152 -11.39 -3.86 20.15
CA GLY A 152 -11.72 -3.38 18.80
C GLY A 152 -10.44 -3.03 18.03
N TYR A 153 -10.56 -2.13 17.07
CA TYR A 153 -9.46 -1.62 16.26
C TYR A 153 -8.95 -0.27 16.77
N ILE A 154 -7.66 -0.05 16.57
CA ILE A 154 -6.96 1.22 16.73
C ILE A 154 -6.62 1.71 15.34
N VAL A 155 -6.98 2.96 15.02
CA VAL A 155 -6.59 3.60 13.76
C VAL A 155 -5.53 4.64 14.04
N THR A 156 -4.44 4.59 13.27
CA THR A 156 -3.30 5.50 13.39
C THR A 156 -3.00 6.19 12.06
N ALA A 157 -2.48 7.42 12.09
CA ALA A 157 -2.09 8.17 10.90
C ALA A 157 -0.73 8.86 11.04
N GLY A 158 -0.04 9.07 9.92
CA GLY A 158 1.21 9.85 9.83
C GLY A 158 2.51 9.06 9.94
N GLY A 159 2.45 7.73 10.00
CA GLY A 159 3.64 6.89 10.09
C GLY A 159 4.51 6.93 8.83
N SER A 160 5.83 6.86 8.99
CA SER A 160 6.79 6.84 7.89
C SER A 160 8.06 6.07 8.27
N SER A 161 8.57 5.25 7.35
CA SER A 161 9.95 4.71 7.38
C SER A 161 10.80 5.23 6.22
N GLY A 162 10.49 6.44 5.72
CA GLY A 162 11.27 7.10 4.67
C GLY A 162 12.52 7.80 5.21
N PHE A 163 13.04 8.74 4.41
CA PHE A 163 14.20 9.56 4.76
C PHE A 163 14.06 10.28 6.11
N TYR A 164 12.84 10.71 6.43
CA TYR A 164 12.43 11.19 7.76
C TYR A 164 11.45 10.16 8.35
N PRO A 165 11.91 9.23 9.19
CA PRO A 165 11.04 8.29 9.88
C PRO A 165 10.16 9.02 10.89
N LYS A 166 8.88 8.63 10.97
CA LYS A 166 7.89 9.20 11.89
C LYS A 166 7.09 8.09 12.53
N LEU A 167 6.86 8.22 13.84
CA LEU A 167 5.86 7.40 14.52
C LEU A 167 4.46 7.95 14.19
N PRO A 168 3.44 7.10 14.10
CA PRO A 168 2.10 7.54 13.78
C PRO A 168 1.41 8.07 15.03
N HIS A 169 0.40 8.91 14.84
CA HIS A 169 -0.50 9.33 15.90
C HIS A 169 -1.70 8.38 15.99
N ILE A 170 -2.13 8.05 17.20
CA ILE A 170 -3.41 7.37 17.44
C ILE A 170 -4.52 8.37 17.15
N ILE A 171 -5.38 8.04 16.18
CA ILE A 171 -6.53 8.85 15.78
C ILE A 171 -7.76 8.43 16.57
N ALA A 172 -8.03 7.12 16.63
CA ALA A 172 -9.14 6.56 17.37
C ALA A 172 -8.85 5.11 17.82
N GLU A 173 -9.55 4.66 18.86
CA GLU A 173 -9.39 3.34 19.46
C GLU A 173 -10.76 2.71 19.74
N LYS A 174 -10.77 1.40 20.01
CA LYS A 174 -11.97 0.61 20.36
C LYS A 174 -13.05 0.61 19.28
N LEU A 175 -12.64 0.69 18.01
CA LEU A 175 -13.54 0.75 16.87
C LEU A 175 -13.98 -0.66 16.44
N SER A 176 -15.24 -0.81 16.04
CA SER A 176 -15.74 -1.95 15.26
C SER A 176 -15.15 -1.97 13.84
N ASP A 177 -15.40 -3.04 13.07
CA ASP A 177 -14.98 -3.14 11.67
C ASP A 177 -15.47 -1.96 10.80
N ASP A 178 -16.74 -1.56 10.95
CA ASP A 178 -17.32 -0.50 10.13
C ASP A 178 -16.84 0.89 10.58
N GLU A 179 -16.70 1.12 11.89
CA GLU A 179 -16.13 2.37 12.41
C GLU A 179 -14.66 2.52 11.99
N ALA A 180 -13.86 1.44 12.03
CA ALA A 180 -12.49 1.45 11.57
C ALA A 180 -12.39 1.72 10.06
N TYR A 181 -13.28 1.14 9.25
CA TYR A 181 -13.36 1.42 7.82
C TYR A 181 -13.70 2.90 7.56
N ASN A 182 -14.75 3.42 8.21
CA ASN A 182 -15.18 4.81 8.06
C ASN A 182 -14.10 5.80 8.53
N MET A 183 -13.33 5.45 9.57
CA MET A 183 -12.22 6.27 10.05
C MET A 183 -11.08 6.34 9.01
N VAL A 184 -10.79 5.24 8.32
CA VAL A 184 -9.80 5.25 7.22
C VAL A 184 -10.28 6.10 6.04
N GLU A 185 -11.57 6.01 5.67
CA GLU A 185 -12.16 6.89 4.64
C GLU A 185 -12.05 8.37 5.05
N ALA A 186 -12.45 8.72 6.28
CA ALA A 186 -12.41 10.09 6.78
C ALA A 186 -10.98 10.67 6.79
N ILE A 187 -9.98 9.90 7.22
CA ILE A 187 -8.56 10.29 7.16
C ILE A 187 -8.14 10.54 5.71
N TYR A 188 -8.48 9.62 4.80
CA TYR A 188 -8.13 9.74 3.39
C TYR A 188 -8.79 10.95 2.72
N GLU A 189 -10.06 11.19 2.97
CA GLU A 189 -10.81 12.32 2.40
C GLU A 189 -10.27 13.65 2.92
N PHE A 190 -10.03 13.76 4.23
CA PHE A 190 -9.46 14.97 4.83
C PHE A 190 -8.08 15.28 4.25
N TYR A 191 -7.23 14.26 4.14
CA TYR A 191 -5.91 14.37 3.55
C TYR A 191 -5.97 14.81 2.07
N ASN A 192 -6.85 14.21 1.26
CA ASN A 192 -6.99 14.61 -0.14
C ASN A 192 -7.55 16.02 -0.32
N LYS A 193 -8.34 16.51 0.64
CA LYS A 193 -8.98 17.82 0.56
C LYS A 193 -8.04 18.95 0.98
N GLU A 194 -7.22 18.75 2.01
CA GLU A 194 -6.50 19.85 2.69
C GLU A 194 -4.97 19.78 2.55
N ALA A 195 -4.40 18.65 2.11
CA ALA A 195 -2.96 18.55 1.92
C ALA A 195 -2.52 19.17 0.59
N GLU A 196 -1.30 19.68 0.58
CA GLU A 196 -0.69 20.23 -0.62
C GLU A 196 -0.24 19.09 -1.55
N PHE A 197 -0.22 19.36 -2.86
CA PHE A 197 0.27 18.36 -3.82
C PHE A 197 1.73 18.00 -3.55
N GLY A 198 2.03 16.70 -3.43
CA GLY A 198 3.35 16.21 -3.07
C GLY A 198 3.64 16.20 -1.57
N GLU A 199 2.73 16.65 -0.72
CA GLU A 199 2.87 16.55 0.74
C GLU A 199 2.56 15.11 1.20
N LYS A 200 3.36 14.54 2.11
CA LYS A 200 3.01 13.24 2.73
C LYS A 200 2.07 13.45 3.91
N LEU A 201 1.29 12.42 4.25
CA LEU A 201 0.37 12.48 5.39
C LEU A 201 1.05 12.86 6.71
N GLY A 202 2.24 12.30 6.99
CA GLY A 202 3.00 12.67 8.19
C GLY A 202 3.57 14.09 8.16
N ASP A 203 3.83 14.67 6.98
CA ASP A 203 4.28 16.06 6.83
C ASP A 203 3.09 17.02 6.97
N PHE A 204 1.95 16.65 6.38
CA PHE A 204 0.67 17.34 6.53
C PHE A 204 0.24 17.48 7.99
N ILE A 205 0.27 16.40 8.76
CA ILE A 205 -0.09 16.42 10.19
C ILE A 205 0.81 17.38 10.98
N GLU A 206 2.11 17.41 10.69
CA GLU A 206 3.04 18.35 11.34
C GLU A 206 2.73 19.80 10.98
N ARG A 207 2.41 20.08 9.71
CA ARG A 207 2.08 21.43 9.24
C ARG A 207 0.85 22.00 9.94
N ILE A 208 -0.19 21.19 10.13
CA ILE A 208 -1.47 21.68 10.68
C ILE A 208 -1.66 21.42 12.18
N SER A 209 -0.72 20.70 12.82
CA SER A 209 -0.84 20.07 14.15
C SER A 209 -1.78 18.87 14.22
N ILE A 210 -1.51 17.96 15.17
CA ILE A 210 -2.32 16.75 15.39
C ILE A 210 -3.73 17.09 15.87
N GLU A 211 -3.89 18.15 16.65
CA GLU A 211 -5.19 18.63 17.14
C GLU A 211 -6.08 19.07 15.99
N SER A 212 -5.59 19.95 15.10
CA SER A 212 -6.35 20.37 13.91
C SER A 212 -6.64 19.20 12.98
N PHE A 213 -5.69 18.27 12.83
CA PHE A 213 -5.89 17.08 12.02
C PHE A 213 -7.04 16.22 12.57
N LYS A 214 -7.04 15.92 13.87
CA LYS A 214 -8.11 15.14 14.51
C LYS A 214 -9.47 15.81 14.35
N ASN A 215 -9.55 17.12 14.58
CA ASN A 215 -10.80 17.88 14.43
C ASN A 215 -11.32 17.83 12.99
N GLY A 216 -10.43 17.97 12.00
CA GLY A 216 -10.80 17.90 10.59
C GLY A 216 -11.28 16.52 10.15
N VAL A 217 -10.61 15.46 10.62
CA VAL A 217 -11.05 14.07 10.39
C VAL A 217 -12.40 13.80 11.04
N GLU A 218 -12.61 14.24 12.28
CA GLU A 218 -13.89 14.06 13.00
C GLU A 218 -15.07 14.73 12.29
N GLN A 219 -14.85 15.92 11.71
CA GLN A 219 -15.88 16.61 10.91
C GLN A 219 -16.28 15.85 9.64
N ILE A 220 -15.38 15.06 9.05
CA ILE A 220 -15.70 14.20 7.91
C ILE A 220 -16.39 12.93 8.39
N TYR A 221 -15.88 12.32 9.47
CA TYR A 221 -16.41 11.08 10.03
C TYR A 221 -17.88 11.18 10.48
N ASN A 222 -18.29 12.33 10.99
CA ASN A 222 -19.64 12.57 11.52
C ASN A 222 -20.67 13.04 10.47
N LYS A 223 -20.29 13.18 9.19
CA LYS A 223 -21.20 13.55 8.10
C LYS A 223 -21.84 12.32 7.47
#